data_AF-A0A1Q9EF29-F1
#
_entry.id   AF-A0A1Q9EF29-F1
#
_cell.length_a   1.000
_cell.length_b   1.000
_cell.length_c   1.000
_cell.angle_alpha   90.00
_cell.angle_beta   90.00
_cell.angle_gamma   90.00
#
_symmetry.space_group_name_H-M   'P 1'
#
loop_
_entity.id
_entity.type
_entity.pdbx_description
1 polymer ?
#
loop_
_entity_poly.entity_id
_entity_poly.type
_entity_poly.pdbx_seq_one_letter_code
_entity_poly.pdbx_strand_id
1 'polypeptide(L)'
;MRPGLCGNSIRFARNHDTVMNPGSFYGLSGSCLSARTCWAWLLSLHDGSVLVFPEDLQSEVSAPLICRALRFRAKLANVASSSEVGLLYLEANGPPGFLIIALRSSERHVCGLTLINLQQTAVKVTSCSLFKKLGPCIFQDEQGSTVKIHDDILETGAGAVSVQALDAAFLVAT
;
A
#
# COMPACT_ATOMS: atom_id res chain seq x y z
N MET A 1 -1.92 -12.35 -16.53
CA MET A 1 -3.19 -12.63 -15.81
C MET A 1 -3.21 -11.68 -14.62
N ARG A 2 -4.20 -10.77 -14.52
CA ARG A 2 -4.25 -9.77 -13.44
C ARG A 2 -4.95 -10.42 -12.23
N PRO A 3 -4.35 -10.50 -11.03
CA PRO A 3 -5.13 -10.76 -9.83
C PRO A 3 -5.94 -9.50 -9.52
N GLY A 4 -7.04 -9.31 -10.25
CA GLY A 4 -8.01 -8.27 -9.97
C GLY A 4 -8.90 -8.76 -8.85
N LEU A 5 -8.85 -8.11 -7.68
CA LEU A 5 -9.86 -8.34 -6.65
C LEU A 5 -11.19 -7.76 -7.15
N CYS A 6 -12.28 -8.52 -7.02
CA CYS A 6 -13.60 -8.07 -7.47
C CYS A 6 -14.05 -6.86 -6.64
N GLY A 7 -14.65 -5.84 -7.27
CA GLY A 7 -15.13 -4.65 -6.57
C GLY A 7 -16.21 -4.92 -5.51
N ASN A 8 -16.91 -6.03 -5.62
CA ASN A 8 -17.96 -6.46 -4.68
C ASN A 8 -17.45 -7.41 -3.59
N SER A 9 -16.15 -7.65 -3.49
CA SER A 9 -15.61 -8.55 -2.47
C SER A 9 -15.53 -7.86 -1.10
N ILE A 10 -15.89 -8.61 -0.05
CA ILE A 10 -15.49 -8.31 1.32
C ILE A 10 -14.11 -8.93 1.54
N ARG A 11 -13.15 -8.10 1.98
CA ARG A 11 -11.74 -8.44 2.09
C ARG A 11 -11.30 -8.33 3.54
N PHE A 12 -10.44 -9.23 3.98
CA PHE A 12 -9.81 -9.18 5.30
C PHE A 12 -8.45 -9.86 5.22
N ALA A 13 -7.48 -9.42 6.02
CA ALA A 13 -6.20 -10.12 6.13
C ALA A 13 -6.29 -11.30 7.10
N ARG A 14 -7.03 -11.13 8.19
CA ARG A 14 -7.30 -12.17 9.19
C ARG A 14 -8.57 -11.87 9.97
N ASN A 15 -9.11 -12.91 10.61
CA ASN A 15 -10.27 -12.91 11.50
C ASN A 15 -10.02 -13.84 12.71
N HIS A 16 -10.98 -13.93 13.62
CA HIS A 16 -10.88 -14.77 14.82
C HIS A 16 -10.52 -16.24 14.51
N ASP A 17 -11.12 -16.86 13.49
CA ASP A 17 -10.83 -18.25 13.12
C ASP A 17 -9.40 -18.45 12.59
N THR A 18 -8.90 -17.50 11.81
CA THR A 18 -7.54 -17.58 11.23
C THR A 18 -6.42 -17.32 12.24
N VAL A 19 -6.74 -16.70 13.37
CA VAL A 19 -5.76 -16.31 14.41
C VAL A 19 -5.84 -17.21 15.63
N MET A 20 -7.06 -17.55 16.09
CA MET A 20 -7.27 -18.19 17.39
C MET A 20 -7.25 -19.73 17.32
N ASN A 21 -7.44 -20.32 16.14
CA ASN A 21 -7.47 -21.77 16.01
C ASN A 21 -6.04 -22.33 15.87
N PRO A 22 -5.65 -23.32 16.70
CA PRO A 22 -4.38 -24.02 16.52
C PRO A 22 -4.36 -24.74 15.16
N GLY A 23 -3.28 -24.56 14.41
CA GLY A 23 -3.13 -25.14 13.08
C GLY A 23 -3.69 -24.29 11.93
N SER A 24 -3.87 -22.98 12.09
CA SER A 24 -4.34 -22.15 10.97
C SER A 24 -3.39 -22.21 9.77
N PHE A 25 -3.91 -22.73 8.65
CA PHE A 25 -3.18 -23.40 7.56
C PHE A 25 -2.45 -22.48 6.55
N TYR A 26 -2.26 -21.19 6.84
CA TYR A 26 -1.76 -20.23 5.83
C TYR A 26 -0.64 -19.29 6.30
N GLY A 27 0.08 -19.63 7.38
CA GLY A 27 1.18 -18.78 7.88
C GLY A 27 0.74 -17.43 8.47
N LEU A 28 -0.56 -17.15 8.46
CA LEU A 28 -1.20 -16.00 9.09
C LEU A 28 -1.65 -16.26 10.55
N SER A 29 -1.42 -17.48 11.05
CA SER A 29 -1.33 -17.79 12.49
C SER A 29 -0.21 -17.00 13.19
N GLY A 30 0.63 -16.31 12.41
CA GLY A 30 1.73 -15.47 12.88
C GLY A 30 1.30 -14.12 13.47
N SER A 31 2.28 -13.48 14.12
CA SER A 31 2.15 -12.19 14.81
C SER A 31 1.54 -11.08 13.94
N CYS A 32 0.98 -10.04 14.57
CA CYS A 32 0.35 -8.89 13.88
C CYS A 32 1.25 -8.24 12.82
N LEU A 33 2.58 -8.35 12.98
CA LEU A 33 3.59 -7.91 12.02
C LEU A 33 3.43 -8.55 10.63
N SER A 34 2.97 -9.81 10.56
CA SER A 34 2.74 -10.53 9.30
C SER A 34 1.51 -10.00 8.54
N ALA A 35 0.49 -9.53 9.25
CA ALA A 35 -0.75 -9.01 8.65
C ALA A 35 -0.68 -7.50 8.33
N ARG A 36 0.25 -6.77 8.94
CA ARG A 36 0.39 -5.31 8.83
C ARG A 36 0.49 -4.82 7.37
N THR A 37 1.36 -5.42 6.56
CA THR A 37 1.53 -5.06 5.14
C THR A 37 0.32 -5.50 4.30
N CYS A 38 -0.36 -6.59 4.68
CA CYS A 38 -1.62 -7.01 4.06
C CYS A 38 -2.73 -5.98 4.31
N TRP A 39 -2.84 -5.43 5.53
CA TRP A 39 -3.81 -4.37 5.81
C TRP A 39 -3.55 -3.12 4.98
N ALA A 40 -2.28 -2.67 4.90
CA ALA A 40 -1.92 -1.54 4.04
C ALA A 40 -2.31 -1.80 2.58
N TRP A 41 -2.07 -3.00 2.05
CA TRP A 41 -2.48 -3.38 0.70
C TRP A 41 -4.00 -3.30 0.52
N LEU A 42 -4.75 -4.02 1.34
CA LEU A 42 -6.21 -4.11 1.19
C LEU A 42 -6.88 -2.74 1.31
N LEU A 43 -6.42 -1.90 2.25
CA LEU A 43 -6.96 -0.57 2.49
C LEU A 43 -6.59 0.44 1.41
N SER A 44 -5.46 0.27 0.73
CA SER A 44 -5.00 1.16 -0.35
C SER A 44 -5.72 0.97 -1.68
N LEU A 45 -6.53 -0.08 -1.86
CA LEU A 45 -7.29 -0.28 -3.09
C LEU A 45 -8.51 0.65 -3.15
N HIS A 46 -8.91 1.10 -4.35
CA HIS A 46 -10.03 2.02 -4.50
C HIS A 46 -11.40 1.40 -4.16
N ASP A 47 -11.53 0.09 -4.32
CA ASP A 47 -12.80 -0.64 -4.26
C ASP A 47 -12.86 -1.64 -3.11
N GLY A 48 -13.99 -2.35 -3.03
CA GLY A 48 -14.26 -3.38 -2.04
C GLY A 48 -14.56 -2.83 -0.64
N SER A 49 -15.04 -3.72 0.22
CA SER A 49 -15.15 -3.47 1.66
C SER A 49 -14.03 -4.21 2.37
N VAL A 50 -13.34 -3.55 3.30
CA VAL A 50 -12.28 -4.17 4.09
C VAL A 50 -12.75 -4.29 5.53
N LEU A 51 -12.80 -5.52 6.05
CA LEU A 51 -13.06 -5.80 7.45
C LEU A 51 -11.73 -5.89 8.18
N VAL A 52 -11.46 -4.90 9.03
CA VAL A 52 -10.25 -4.84 9.86
C VAL A 52 -10.51 -5.59 11.16
N PHE A 53 -9.60 -6.48 11.54
CA PHE A 53 -9.71 -7.23 12.79
C PHE A 53 -9.46 -6.30 14.00
N PRO A 54 -10.36 -6.26 15.01
CA PRO A 54 -10.25 -5.28 16.11
C PRO A 54 -8.93 -5.30 16.87
N GLU A 55 -8.35 -6.48 17.10
CA GLU A 55 -7.09 -6.66 17.82
C GLU A 55 -5.92 -6.00 17.08
N ASP A 56 -5.98 -5.89 15.75
CA ASP A 56 -4.95 -5.18 14.97
C ASP A 56 -5.05 -3.66 15.11
N LEU A 57 -6.26 -3.13 15.36
CA LEU A 57 -6.47 -1.71 15.66
C LEU A 57 -6.06 -1.35 17.10
N GLN A 58 -5.99 -2.34 17.99
CA GLN A 58 -5.53 -2.17 19.37
C GLN A 58 -4.03 -2.42 19.53
N SER A 59 -3.39 -3.06 18.56
CA SER A 59 -1.96 -3.35 18.57
C SER A 59 -1.12 -2.08 18.38
N GLU A 60 -0.24 -1.77 19.33
CA GLU A 60 0.71 -0.64 19.23
C GLU A 60 1.62 -0.71 17.99
N VAL A 61 1.86 -1.92 17.48
CA VAL A 61 2.74 -2.16 16.33
C VAL A 61 2.00 -1.97 15.00
N SER A 62 0.75 -2.45 14.91
CA SER A 62 0.02 -2.50 13.63
C SER A 62 -0.94 -1.32 13.45
N ALA A 63 -1.57 -0.86 14.53
CA ALA A 63 -2.56 0.21 14.51
C ALA A 63 -2.05 1.49 13.85
N PRO A 64 -0.80 1.95 14.06
CA PRO A 64 -0.30 3.16 13.39
C PRO A 64 -0.37 3.07 11.86
N LEU A 65 0.04 1.95 11.26
CA LEU A 65 -0.03 1.78 9.80
C LEU A 65 -1.48 1.64 9.31
N ILE A 66 -2.31 0.90 10.04
CA ILE A 66 -3.71 0.71 9.66
C ILE A 66 -4.45 2.05 9.67
N CYS A 67 -4.27 2.88 10.70
CA CYS A 67 -4.85 4.21 10.79
C CYS A 67 -4.37 5.14 9.66
N ARG A 68 -3.09 5.06 9.29
CA ARG A 68 -2.51 5.78 8.14
C ARG A 68 -3.18 5.36 6.82
N ALA A 69 -3.29 4.05 6.57
CA ALA A 69 -3.97 3.50 5.41
C ALA A 69 -5.47 3.87 5.34
N LEU A 70 -6.17 3.87 6.48
CA LEU A 70 -7.57 4.29 6.57
C LEU A 70 -7.75 5.77 6.20
N ARG A 71 -6.87 6.66 6.68
CA ARG A 71 -6.90 8.09 6.32
C ARG A 71 -6.63 8.29 4.83
N PHE A 72 -5.65 7.57 4.27
CA PHE A 72 -5.38 7.59 2.84
C PHE A 72 -6.60 7.15 2.02
N ARG A 73 -7.22 6.02 2.38
CA ARG A 73 -8.45 5.53 1.74
C ARG A 73 -9.58 6.55 1.82
N ALA A 74 -9.80 7.15 2.98
CA ALA A 74 -10.85 8.15 3.18
C ALA A 74 -10.65 9.40 2.31
N LYS A 75 -9.40 9.89 2.18
CA LYS A 75 -9.06 11.03 1.32
C LYS A 75 -9.37 10.77 -0.16
N LEU A 76 -9.22 9.51 -0.61
CA LEU A 76 -9.36 9.14 -2.02
C LEU A 76 -10.70 8.48 -2.36
N ALA A 77 -11.58 8.26 -1.39
CA ALA A 77 -12.82 7.51 -1.55
C ALA A 77 -13.73 8.02 -2.69
N ASN A 78 -13.76 9.35 -2.89
CA ASN A 78 -14.58 9.99 -3.93
C ASN A 78 -13.78 10.42 -5.17
N VAL A 79 -12.48 10.13 -5.19
CA VAL A 79 -11.56 10.57 -6.27
C VAL A 79 -11.09 9.37 -7.09
N ALA A 80 -10.76 8.26 -6.42
CA ALA A 80 -10.27 7.06 -7.07
C ALA A 80 -11.40 6.24 -7.69
N SER A 81 -11.21 5.83 -8.94
CA SER A 81 -12.14 5.00 -9.73
C SER A 81 -11.54 3.68 -10.19
N SER A 82 -10.22 3.52 -10.06
CA SER A 82 -9.51 2.29 -10.37
C SER A 82 -8.19 2.18 -9.61
N SER A 83 -7.69 0.95 -9.49
CA SER A 83 -6.38 0.65 -8.91
C SER A 83 -5.50 -0.11 -9.89
N GLU A 84 -4.23 0.25 -9.94
CA GLU A 84 -3.16 -0.48 -10.62
C GLU A 84 -2.20 -1.01 -9.57
N VAL A 85 -1.91 -2.31 -9.61
CA VAL A 85 -1.07 -2.99 -8.62
C VAL A 85 0.14 -3.59 -9.31
N GLY A 86 1.33 -3.22 -8.86
CA GLY A 86 2.62 -3.70 -9.39
C GLY A 86 3.56 -4.17 -8.30
N LEU A 87 4.56 -4.95 -8.70
CA LEU A 87 5.64 -5.41 -7.83
C LEU A 87 6.95 -4.81 -8.33
N LEU A 88 7.77 -4.32 -7.40
CA LEU A 88 9.13 -3.88 -7.70
C LEU A 88 10.12 -4.86 -7.11
N TYR A 89 11.01 -5.36 -7.96
CA TYR A 89 12.07 -6.29 -7.61
C TYR A 89 13.38 -5.50 -7.47
N LEU A 90 14.06 -5.64 -6.34
CA LEU A 90 15.32 -4.94 -6.08
C LEU A 90 16.52 -5.67 -6.70
N GLU A 91 16.39 -6.98 -6.92
CA GLU A 91 17.40 -7.85 -7.48
C GLU A 91 16.78 -8.72 -8.58
N ALA A 92 17.57 -9.04 -9.61
CA ALA A 92 17.12 -9.93 -10.68
C ALA A 92 16.83 -11.34 -10.11
N ASN A 93 15.59 -11.81 -10.30
CA ASN A 93 15.08 -13.09 -9.78
C ASN A 93 14.95 -13.19 -8.24
N GLY A 94 15.09 -12.08 -7.51
CA GLY A 94 14.82 -12.03 -6.07
C GLY A 94 13.32 -12.00 -5.73
N PRO A 95 12.95 -12.09 -4.44
CA PRO A 95 11.59 -11.77 -4.01
C PRO A 95 11.26 -10.28 -4.29
N PRO A 96 9.98 -9.92 -4.43
CA PRO A 96 9.60 -8.52 -4.59
C PRO A 96 9.99 -7.70 -3.35
N GLY A 97 10.64 -6.57 -3.58
CA GLY A 97 11.00 -5.59 -2.55
C GLY A 97 9.81 -4.74 -2.13
N PHE A 98 8.99 -4.35 -3.10
CA PHE A 98 7.82 -3.52 -2.85
C PHE A 98 6.57 -4.02 -3.57
N LEU A 99 5.44 -3.76 -2.93
CA LEU A 99 4.14 -3.71 -3.56
C LEU A 99 3.76 -2.25 -3.79
N ILE A 100 3.39 -1.94 -5.03
CA ILE A 100 3.08 -0.58 -5.49
C ILE A 100 1.62 -0.55 -5.91
N ILE A 101 0.87 0.41 -5.39
CA ILE A 101 -0.56 0.59 -5.71
C ILE A 101 -0.77 2.02 -6.17
N ALA A 102 -1.15 2.21 -7.43
CA ALA A 102 -1.60 3.50 -7.93
C ALA A 102 -3.10 3.56 -8.05
N LEU A 103 -3.68 4.64 -7.53
CA LEU A 103 -5.08 4.96 -7.67
C LEU A 103 -5.27 5.99 -8.77
N ARG A 104 -6.26 5.78 -9.62
CA ARG A 104 -6.58 6.68 -10.73
C ARG A 104 -8.00 7.22 -10.66
N SER A 105 -8.17 8.48 -11.03
CA SER A 105 -9.48 9.10 -11.24
C SER A 105 -10.18 8.53 -12.48
N SER A 106 -11.44 8.89 -12.68
CA SER A 106 -12.24 8.53 -13.87
C SER A 106 -11.60 9.03 -15.17
N GLU A 107 -10.89 10.16 -15.10
CA GLU A 107 -10.11 10.76 -16.18
C GLU A 107 -8.75 10.06 -16.41
N ARG A 108 -8.45 9.01 -15.63
CA ARG A 108 -7.20 8.22 -15.66
C ARG A 108 -5.96 8.95 -15.14
N HIS A 109 -6.12 10.13 -14.54
CA HIS A 109 -5.07 10.80 -13.78
C HIS A 109 -4.74 10.03 -12.51
N VAL A 110 -3.47 10.02 -12.10
CA VAL A 110 -3.04 9.37 -10.86
C VAL A 110 -3.40 10.29 -9.71
N CYS A 111 -4.23 9.83 -8.79
CA CYS A 111 -4.68 10.62 -7.64
C CYS A 111 -4.06 10.14 -6.32
N GLY A 112 -3.53 8.91 -6.28
CA GLY A 112 -2.84 8.39 -5.11
C GLY A 112 -1.84 7.32 -5.47
N LEU A 113 -0.81 7.19 -4.63
CA LEU A 113 0.22 6.17 -4.76
C LEU A 113 0.54 5.60 -3.38
N THR A 114 0.57 4.28 -3.26
CA THR A 114 1.04 3.56 -2.07
C THR A 114 2.29 2.76 -2.42
N LEU A 115 3.33 2.89 -1.60
CA LEU A 115 4.55 2.09 -1.67
C LEU A 115 4.63 1.25 -0.39
N ILE A 116 4.45 -0.05 -0.48
CA ILE A 116 4.50 -0.97 0.66
C ILE A 116 5.83 -1.71 0.60
N ASN A 117 6.66 -1.52 1.62
CA ASN A 117 7.94 -2.19 1.75
C ASN A 117 7.71 -3.61 2.30
N LEU A 118 8.08 -4.61 1.50
CA LEU A 118 7.97 -6.03 1.87
C LEU A 118 9.25 -6.56 2.53
N GLN A 119 10.30 -5.74 2.61
CA GLN A 119 11.58 -6.09 3.20
C GLN A 119 11.59 -5.86 4.71
N GLN A 120 12.47 -6.58 5.40
CA GLN A 120 12.74 -6.42 6.84
C GLN A 120 13.69 -5.25 7.15
N THR A 121 14.14 -4.52 6.13
CA THR A 121 15.01 -3.35 6.25
C THR A 121 14.32 -2.12 5.65
N ALA A 122 14.71 -0.94 6.12
CA ALA A 122 14.27 0.31 5.51
C ALA A 122 14.90 0.45 4.11
N VAL A 123 14.11 0.87 3.14
CA VAL A 123 14.55 1.01 1.75
C VAL A 123 14.15 2.38 1.20
N LYS A 124 15.04 2.95 0.40
CA LYS A 124 14.81 4.21 -0.34
C LYS A 124 14.36 3.88 -1.75
N VAL A 125 13.22 4.43 -2.14
CA VAL A 125 12.66 4.30 -3.48
C VAL A 125 12.94 5.57 -4.27
N THR A 126 13.71 5.44 -5.34
CA THR A 126 14.07 6.55 -6.26
C THR A 126 13.30 6.49 -7.57
N SER A 127 12.72 5.34 -7.91
CA SER A 127 11.89 5.17 -9.10
C SER A 127 10.80 4.12 -8.87
N CYS A 128 9.69 4.27 -9.58
CA CYS A 128 8.51 3.44 -9.48
C CYS A 128 7.92 3.26 -10.88
N SER A 129 8.28 2.16 -11.55
CA SER A 129 7.71 1.83 -12.85
C SER A 129 6.31 1.24 -12.67
N LEU A 130 5.28 2.00 -13.07
CA LEU A 130 3.92 1.49 -13.19
C LEU A 130 3.59 1.11 -14.62
N PHE A 131 2.58 0.25 -14.79
CA PHE A 131 2.15 -0.26 -16.10
C PHE A 131 1.75 0.84 -17.09
N LYS A 132 1.33 2.00 -16.60
CA LYS A 132 1.10 3.20 -17.41
C LYS A 132 1.89 4.33 -16.80
N LYS A 133 2.66 5.03 -17.64
CA LYS A 133 3.50 6.15 -17.26
C LYS A 133 2.78 7.05 -16.27
N LEU A 134 3.44 7.27 -15.13
CA LEU A 134 3.11 8.36 -14.24
C LEU A 134 3.54 9.62 -14.98
N GLY A 135 2.62 10.29 -15.67
CA GLY A 135 2.88 11.65 -16.16
C GLY A 135 3.34 12.54 -14.99
N PRO A 136 3.93 13.71 -15.26
CA PRO A 136 4.43 14.59 -14.21
C PRO A 136 3.33 14.86 -13.18
N CYS A 137 3.58 14.49 -11.93
CA CYS A 137 2.59 14.58 -10.87
C CYS A 137 3.27 14.96 -9.55
N ILE A 138 2.57 15.77 -8.77
CA ILE A 138 3.03 16.22 -7.46
C ILE A 138 2.14 15.55 -6.43
N PHE A 139 2.78 14.92 -5.45
CA PHE A 139 2.13 14.29 -4.33
C PHE A 139 2.54 14.96 -3.02
N GLN A 140 1.68 14.83 -2.02
CA GLN A 140 2.01 15.05 -0.63
C GLN A 140 2.02 13.72 0.11
N ASP A 141 3.04 13.50 0.93
CA ASP A 141 3.04 12.44 1.92
C ASP A 141 2.15 12.80 3.12
N GLU A 142 2.11 11.91 4.10
CA GLU A 142 1.28 12.09 5.30
C GLU A 142 1.81 13.15 6.26
N GLN A 143 3.08 13.52 6.13
CA GLN A 143 3.75 14.58 6.86
C GLN A 143 3.60 15.95 6.17
N GLY A 144 3.01 15.97 4.97
CA GLY A 144 2.85 17.17 4.14
C GLY A 144 4.07 17.49 3.27
N SER A 145 5.08 16.62 3.23
CA SER A 145 6.23 16.79 2.35
C SER A 145 5.84 16.54 0.90
N THR A 146 6.37 17.36 0.00
CA THR A 146 6.14 17.23 -1.43
C THR A 146 7.03 16.14 -2.04
N VAL A 147 6.42 15.23 -2.79
CA VAL A 147 7.07 14.22 -3.63
C VAL A 147 6.68 14.47 -5.07
N LYS A 148 7.64 14.71 -5.95
CA LYS A 148 7.41 14.89 -7.38
C LYS A 148 7.70 13.57 -8.10
N ILE A 149 6.89 13.25 -9.09
CA ILE A 149 7.15 12.13 -9.99
C ILE A 149 7.30 12.68 -11.40
N HIS A 150 8.42 12.36 -12.06
CA HIS A 150 8.67 12.67 -13.47
C HIS A 150 9.32 11.47 -14.14
N ASP A 151 8.79 11.00 -15.27
CA ASP A 151 9.29 9.81 -15.99
C ASP A 151 9.52 8.60 -15.07
N ASP A 152 8.56 8.32 -14.19
CA ASP A 152 8.62 7.25 -13.18
C ASP A 152 9.73 7.40 -12.11
N ILE A 153 10.46 8.52 -12.08
CA ILE A 153 11.43 8.87 -11.04
C ILE A 153 10.71 9.60 -9.90
N LEU A 154 10.96 9.16 -8.65
CA LEU A 154 10.44 9.75 -7.42
C LEU A 154 11.46 10.74 -6.85
N GLU A 155 11.17 12.04 -6.97
CA GLU A 155 12.00 13.11 -6.44
C GLU A 155 11.38 13.71 -5.17
N THR A 156 12.13 13.69 -4.08
CA THR A 156 11.83 14.45 -2.87
C THR A 156 12.90 15.53 -2.68
N GLY A 157 12.74 16.45 -1.72
CA GLY A 157 13.84 17.34 -1.33
C GLY A 157 15.13 16.59 -0.92
N ALA A 158 15.01 15.29 -0.59
CA ALA A 158 16.11 14.38 -0.27
C ALA A 158 16.45 13.38 -1.41
N GLY A 159 15.81 13.50 -2.58
CA GLY A 159 16.06 12.66 -3.76
C GLY A 159 15.49 11.24 -3.73
N ALA A 160 14.74 10.84 -2.68
CA ALA A 160 14.10 9.54 -2.59
C ALA A 160 12.96 9.52 -1.56
N VAL A 161 12.02 8.57 -1.69
CA VAL A 161 11.03 8.25 -0.66
C VAL A 161 11.57 7.13 0.22
N SER A 162 11.74 7.39 1.52
CA SER A 162 12.22 6.40 2.49
C SER A 162 11.05 5.66 3.12
N VAL A 163 10.99 4.34 2.98
CA VAL A 163 9.94 3.50 3.58
C VAL A 163 10.57 2.55 4.59
N GLN A 164 10.08 2.57 5.83
CA GLN A 164 10.57 1.71 6.90
C GLN A 164 10.30 0.23 6.60
N ALA A 165 11.00 -0.66 7.29
CA ALA A 165 10.80 -2.11 7.20
C ALA A 165 9.35 -2.50 7.47
N LEU A 166 8.77 -3.34 6.61
CA LEU A 166 7.38 -3.82 6.74
C LEU A 166 6.35 -2.70 6.98
N ASP A 167 6.57 -1.55 6.35
CA ASP A 167 5.74 -0.35 6.45
C ASP A 167 5.29 0.12 5.05
N ALA A 168 4.51 1.20 5.00
CA ALA A 168 4.12 1.82 3.74
C ALA A 168 4.30 3.34 3.76
N ALA A 169 4.44 3.91 2.56
CA ALA A 169 4.25 5.34 2.31
C ALA A 169 2.96 5.54 1.51
N PHE A 170 2.15 6.52 1.91
CA PHE A 170 0.91 6.88 1.25
C PHE A 170 1.02 8.31 0.72
N LEU A 171 0.84 8.47 -0.58
CA LEU A 171 1.06 9.71 -1.31
C LEU A 171 -0.23 10.12 -2.01
N VAL A 172 -0.71 11.34 -1.76
CA VAL A 172 -1.95 11.88 -2.36
C VAL A 172 -1.57 12.98 -3.35
N ALA A 173 -2.10 12.92 -4.57
CA ALA A 173 -1.83 13.93 -5.58
C ALA A 173 -2.41 15.29 -5.17
N THR A 174 -1.68 16.37 -5.45
CA THR A 174 -2.08 17.76 -5.20
C THR A 174 -2.34 18.53 -6.47
#